data_AF-A0A4Y2QZI2-F1
#
_entry.id   AF-A0A4Y2QZI2-F1
#
_cell.length_a   1.000
_cell.length_b   1.000
_cell.length_c   1.000
_cell.angle_alpha   90.00
_cell.angle_beta   90.00
_cell.angle_gamma   90.00
#
_symmetry.space_group_name_H-M   'P 1'
#
loop_
_entity.id
_entity.type
_entity.pdbx_description
1 polymer ?
#
loop_
_entity_poly.entity_id
_entity_poly.type
_entity_poly.pdbx_seq_one_letter_code
_entity_poly.pdbx_strand_id
1 'polypeptide(L)'
;MLKLFGEDSYVLGRLVYTLGVVMHASTNIPICQNMGQALLHFLADVRNHSDMFVREACIFAMAAVFTSVPGYLLFSDDMTSLVLESKEWLQNVIDNDPETSCQIKATYALSLIIHTITNMSELF
;
A
#
# COMPACT_ATOMS: atom_id res chain seq x y z
N MET A 1 4.90 12.14 -24.73
CA MET A 1 4.01 12.03 -23.55
C MET A 1 4.10 10.59 -23.08
N LEU A 2 4.32 10.35 -21.78
CA LEU A 2 4.49 9.00 -21.24
C LEU A 2 3.15 8.24 -21.25
N LYS A 3 3.15 6.99 -21.69
CA LYS A 3 2.00 6.07 -21.68
C LYS A 3 2.13 5.10 -20.51
N LEU A 4 1.90 5.62 -19.30
CA LEU A 4 2.10 4.88 -18.05
C LEU A 4 1.15 3.69 -17.89
N PHE A 5 -0.02 3.71 -18.54
CA PHE A 5 -0.97 2.57 -18.62
C PHE A 5 -0.75 1.68 -19.85
N GLY A 6 0.40 1.83 -20.50
CA GLY A 6 0.79 1.13 -21.72
C GLY A 6 2.28 0.83 -21.70
N GLU A 7 3.00 1.24 -22.75
CA GLU A 7 4.40 0.88 -22.96
C GLU A 7 5.39 1.43 -21.91
N ASP A 8 5.00 2.46 -21.13
CA ASP A 8 5.84 3.06 -20.09
C ASP A 8 5.48 2.58 -18.66
N SER A 9 4.75 1.47 -18.52
CA SER A 9 4.34 0.89 -17.22
C SER A 9 5.50 0.65 -16.26
N TYR A 10 6.67 0.26 -16.79
CA TYR A 10 7.86 0.04 -15.99
C TYR A 10 8.32 1.31 -15.24
N VAL A 11 8.22 2.48 -15.88
CA VAL A 11 8.57 3.77 -15.26
C VAL A 11 7.64 4.06 -14.08
N LEU A 12 6.34 3.79 -14.25
CA LEU A 12 5.36 3.92 -13.18
C LEU A 12 5.68 2.97 -12.02
N GLY A 13 5.96 1.70 -12.30
CA GLY A 13 6.31 0.72 -11.27
C GLY A 13 7.56 1.11 -10.49
N ARG A 14 8.59 1.64 -11.16
CA ARG A 14 9.80 2.16 -10.51
C ARG A 14 9.50 3.37 -9.63
N LEU A 15 8.68 4.31 -10.10
CA LEU A 15 8.24 5.45 -9.32
C LEU A 15 7.53 5.01 -8.05
N VAL A 16 6.53 4.13 -8.17
CA VAL A 16 5.75 3.60 -7.04
C VAL A 16 6.68 2.92 -6.03
N TYR A 17 7.61 2.09 -6.50
CA TYR A 17 8.58 1.41 -5.64
C TYR A 17 9.46 2.42 -4.88
N THR A 18 9.98 3.45 -5.57
CA THR A 18 10.77 4.51 -4.94
C THR A 18 9.96 5.27 -3.89
N LEU A 19 8.69 5.58 -4.16
CA LEU A 19 7.80 6.21 -3.17
C LEU A 19 7.61 5.31 -1.94
N GLY A 20 7.48 3.99 -2.12
CA GLY A 20 7.46 3.03 -1.01
C GLY A 20 8.74 3.07 -0.16
N VAL A 21 9.92 3.15 -0.79
CA VAL A 21 11.20 3.29 -0.07
C VAL A 21 11.27 4.62 0.70
N VAL A 22 10.85 5.72 0.08
CA VAL A 22 10.78 7.04 0.75
C VAL A 22 9.81 7.00 1.93
N MET A 23 8.64 6.36 1.77
CA MET A 23 7.68 6.17 2.84
C MET A 23 8.30 5.39 4.00
N HIS A 24 9.00 4.30 3.71
CA HIS A 24 9.69 3.51 4.74
C HIS A 24 10.74 4.33 5.50
N ALA A 25 11.53 5.13 4.77
CA ALA A 25 12.52 6.02 5.37
C ALA A 25 11.91 7.16 6.21
N SER A 26 10.62 7.45 6.04
CA SER A 26 9.92 8.51 6.80
C SER A 26 9.47 8.08 8.20
N THR A 27 9.77 6.85 8.63
CA THR A 27 9.44 6.37 9.97
C THR A 27 9.92 7.36 11.05
N ASN A 28 9.06 7.65 12.03
CA ASN A 28 9.29 8.58 13.15
C ASN A 28 9.39 10.08 12.80
N ILE A 29 9.07 10.51 11.58
CA ILE A 29 8.98 11.95 11.29
C ILE A 29 7.55 12.49 11.49
N PRO A 30 7.37 13.76 11.90
CA PRO A 30 6.04 14.31 12.21
C PRO A 30 5.03 14.27 11.05
N ILE A 31 5.50 14.30 9.80
CA ILE A 31 4.67 14.31 8.60
C ILE A 31 4.38 12.90 8.03
N CYS A 32 4.81 11.84 8.72
CA CYS A 32 4.68 10.44 8.25
C CYS A 32 3.22 10.07 7.92
N GLN A 33 2.25 10.49 8.75
CA GLN A 33 0.83 10.24 8.47
C GLN A 33 0.37 10.88 7.15
N ASN A 34 0.69 12.16 6.92
CA ASN A 34 0.31 12.88 5.71
C ASN A 34 0.95 12.25 4.46
N MET A 35 2.20 11.80 4.58
CA MET A 35 2.89 11.06 3.50
C MET A 35 2.18 9.74 3.20
N GLY A 36 1.82 8.98 4.24
CA GLY A 36 1.08 7.72 4.11
C GLY A 36 -0.29 7.92 3.45
N GLN A 37 -1.04 8.94 3.89
CA GLN A 37 -2.34 9.28 3.32
C GLN A 37 -2.24 9.63 1.84
N ALA A 38 -1.32 10.54 1.48
CA ALA A 38 -1.12 10.96 0.10
C ALA A 38 -0.69 9.77 -0.78
N LEU A 39 0.16 8.88 -0.26
CA LEU A 39 0.58 7.69 -0.98
C LEU A 39 -0.59 6.72 -1.17
N LEU A 40 -1.41 6.44 -0.16
CA LEU A 40 -2.57 5.55 -0.30
C LEU A 40 -3.60 6.08 -1.31
N HIS A 41 -3.85 7.39 -1.34
CA HIS A 41 -4.68 8.01 -2.39
C HIS A 41 -4.11 7.77 -3.78
N PHE A 42 -2.81 8.06 -3.97
CA PHE A 42 -2.16 7.81 -5.26
C PHE A 42 -2.20 6.34 -5.67
N LEU A 43 -1.97 5.42 -4.73
CA LEU A 43 -2.04 3.98 -4.99
C LEU A 43 -3.44 3.53 -5.39
N ALA A 44 -4.51 4.13 -4.85
CA ALA A 44 -5.88 3.80 -5.23
C ALA A 44 -6.13 3.94 -6.74
N ASP A 45 -5.49 4.93 -7.38
CA ASP A 45 -5.61 5.21 -8.82
C ASP A 45 -4.81 4.25 -9.71
N VAL A 46 -3.75 3.64 -9.18
CA VAL A 46 -2.80 2.82 -9.98
C VAL A 46 -2.79 1.34 -9.61
N ARG A 47 -3.35 0.94 -8.47
CA ARG A 47 -3.26 -0.44 -7.96
C ARG A 47 -3.90 -1.50 -8.88
N ASN A 48 -4.86 -1.13 -9.72
CA ASN A 48 -5.53 -2.04 -10.66
C ASN A 48 -4.85 -2.12 -12.05
N HIS A 49 -3.57 -1.78 -12.13
CA HIS A 49 -2.82 -1.77 -13.38
C HIS A 49 -2.67 -3.18 -13.99
N SER A 50 -2.70 -3.29 -15.32
CA SER A 50 -2.59 -4.57 -16.04
C SER A 50 -1.21 -5.22 -15.92
N ASP A 51 -0.15 -4.40 -15.87
CA ASP A 51 1.22 -4.82 -15.62
C ASP A 51 1.43 -5.29 -14.17
N MET A 52 1.88 -6.54 -14.02
CA MET A 52 2.22 -7.17 -12.75
C MET A 52 3.20 -6.34 -11.92
N PHE A 53 4.25 -5.79 -12.54
CA PHE A 53 5.30 -5.06 -11.82
C PHE A 53 4.75 -3.82 -11.12
N VAL A 54 3.78 -3.14 -11.74
CA VAL A 54 3.10 -2.00 -11.12
C VAL A 54 2.26 -2.45 -9.92
N ARG A 55 1.51 -3.56 -10.03
CA ARG A 55 0.72 -4.11 -8.92
C ARG A 55 1.61 -4.52 -7.75
N GLU A 56 2.71 -5.23 -8.01
CA GLU A 56 3.67 -5.61 -6.97
C GLU A 56 4.30 -4.38 -6.29
N ALA A 57 4.63 -3.33 -7.05
CA ALA A 57 5.13 -2.09 -6.49
C ALA A 57 4.08 -1.41 -5.58
N CYS A 58 2.80 -1.44 -5.97
CA CYS A 58 1.70 -0.92 -5.14
C CYS A 58 1.56 -1.69 -3.83
N ILE A 59 1.63 -3.02 -3.87
CA ILE A 59 1.57 -3.88 -2.66
C ILE A 59 2.75 -3.55 -1.72
N PHE A 60 3.96 -3.41 -2.27
CA PHE A 60 5.13 -3.00 -1.50
C PHE A 60 4.96 -1.62 -0.87
N ALA A 61 4.50 -0.63 -1.64
CA ALA A 61 4.30 0.73 -1.15
C ALA A 61 3.22 0.79 -0.06
N MET A 62 2.14 0.02 -0.19
CA MET A 62 1.13 -0.14 0.88
C MET A 62 1.76 -0.72 2.15
N ALA A 63 2.53 -1.81 2.04
CA ALA A 63 3.23 -2.40 3.19
C ALA A 63 4.19 -1.41 3.85
N ALA A 64 4.87 -0.56 3.08
CA ALA A 64 5.70 0.50 3.61
C ALA A 64 4.90 1.53 4.41
N VAL A 65 3.68 1.91 3.98
CA VAL A 65 2.79 2.78 4.78
C VAL A 65 2.44 2.11 6.11
N PHE A 66 1.96 0.87 6.09
CA PHE A 66 1.46 0.19 7.29
C PHE A 66 2.54 -0.19 8.31
N THR A 67 3.81 -0.20 7.89
CA THR A 67 4.95 -0.43 8.77
C THR A 67 5.59 0.85 9.30
N SER A 68 5.34 1.99 8.64
CA SER A 68 6.01 3.27 8.97
C SER A 68 5.11 4.25 9.72
N VAL A 69 3.80 4.23 9.42
CA VAL A 69 2.81 5.04 10.12
C VAL A 69 2.44 4.35 11.44
N PRO A 70 2.55 5.04 12.60
CA PRO A 70 2.11 4.50 13.87
C PRO A 70 0.67 3.98 13.83
N GLY A 71 0.42 2.81 14.41
CA GLY A 71 -0.87 2.13 14.35
C GLY A 71 -2.06 3.01 14.74
N TYR A 72 -1.96 3.77 15.83
CA TYR A 72 -3.03 4.67 16.28
C TYR A 72 -3.39 5.78 15.26
N LEU A 73 -2.46 6.18 14.38
CA LEU A 73 -2.73 7.15 13.32
C LEU A 73 -3.39 6.52 12.10
N LEU A 74 -3.20 5.22 11.88
CA LEU A 74 -3.91 4.48 10.81
C LEU A 74 -5.43 4.38 11.08
N PHE A 75 -5.85 4.52 12.34
CA PHE A 75 -7.27 4.54 12.77
C PHE A 75 -7.82 5.96 12.98
N SER A 76 -7.11 6.99 12.53
CA SER A 76 -7.68 8.34 12.49
C SER A 76 -8.81 8.43 11.46
N ASP A 77 -9.72 9.39 11.62
CA ASP A 77 -10.85 9.62 10.71
C ASP A 77 -10.39 9.77 9.24
N ASP A 78 -9.23 10.40 9.04
CA ASP A 78 -8.63 10.69 7.74
C ASP A 78 -7.95 9.48 7.07
N MET A 79 -7.63 8.43 7.84
CA MET A 79 -6.88 7.25 7.35
C MET A 79 -7.73 5.99 7.29
N THR A 80 -8.72 5.84 8.17
CA THR A 80 -9.43 4.57 8.38
C THR A 80 -10.07 4.04 7.09
N SER A 81 -10.70 4.90 6.29
CA SER A 81 -11.30 4.49 5.00
C SER A 81 -10.24 3.94 4.04
N LEU A 82 -9.11 4.63 3.89
CA LEU A 82 -8.01 4.20 3.02
C LEU A 82 -7.40 2.87 3.46
N VAL A 83 -7.30 2.63 4.78
CA VAL A 83 -6.82 1.36 5.32
C VAL A 83 -7.79 0.23 5.00
N LEU A 84 -9.09 0.44 5.20
CA LEU A 84 -10.12 -0.55 4.91
C LEU A 84 -10.20 -0.88 3.41
N GLU A 85 -10.17 0.14 2.55
CA GLU A 85 -10.13 -0.05 1.09
C GLU A 85 -8.85 -0.76 0.63
N SER A 86 -7.72 -0.52 1.30
CA SER A 86 -6.47 -1.23 1.02
C SER A 86 -6.55 -2.69 1.45
N LYS A 87 -7.14 -2.97 2.61
CA LYS A 87 -7.38 -4.32 3.12
C LYS A 87 -8.28 -5.11 2.17
N GLU A 88 -9.40 -4.54 1.75
CA GLU A 88 -10.33 -5.16 0.79
C GLU A 88 -9.66 -5.45 -0.54
N TRP A 89 -8.88 -4.49 -1.05
CA TRP A 89 -8.14 -4.67 -2.29
C TRP A 89 -7.06 -5.77 -2.18
N LEU A 90 -6.30 -5.81 -1.09
CA LEU A 90 -5.31 -6.88 -0.88
C LEU A 90 -5.97 -8.26 -0.81
N GLN A 91 -7.12 -8.37 -0.14
CA GLN A 91 -7.89 -9.61 -0.14
C GLN A 91 -8.32 -10.00 -1.57
N ASN A 92 -8.81 -9.05 -2.36
CA ASN A 92 -9.16 -9.30 -3.75
C ASN A 92 -7.97 -9.78 -4.60
N VAL A 93 -6.77 -9.20 -4.39
CA VAL A 93 -5.53 -9.64 -5.07
C VAL A 93 -5.16 -11.07 -4.70
N ILE A 94 -5.28 -11.45 -3.41
CA ILE A 94 -5.02 -12.82 -2.96
C ILE A 94 -5.95 -13.81 -3.68
N ASP A 95 -7.22 -13.46 -3.80
CA ASP A 95 -8.25 -14.36 -4.32
C ASP A 95 -8.26 -14.42 -5.87
N ASN A 96 -7.89 -13.33 -6.55
CA ASN A 96 -8.19 -13.16 -7.99
C ASN A 96 -7.03 -12.72 -8.88
N ASP A 97 -5.87 -12.28 -8.35
CA ASP A 97 -4.78 -11.84 -9.22
C ASP A 97 -4.24 -13.04 -10.03
N PRO A 98 -4.01 -12.91 -11.34
CA PRO A 98 -3.49 -14.01 -12.16
C PRO A 98 -2.07 -14.43 -11.75
N GLU A 99 -1.30 -13.54 -11.12
CA GLU A 99 0.10 -13.76 -10.80
C GLU A 99 0.27 -14.21 -9.34
N THR A 100 0.83 -15.42 -9.15
CA THR A 100 1.08 -15.98 -7.81
C THR A 100 2.01 -15.10 -6.97
N SER A 101 2.95 -14.37 -7.60
CA SER A 101 3.84 -13.48 -6.87
C SER A 101 3.09 -12.29 -6.24
N CYS A 102 2.08 -11.74 -6.94
CA CYS A 102 1.18 -10.72 -6.39
C CYS A 102 0.36 -11.29 -5.23
N GLN A 103 -0.24 -12.47 -5.39
CA GLN A 103 -1.03 -13.14 -4.34
C GLN A 103 -0.21 -13.35 -3.06
N ILE A 104 1.03 -13.86 -3.18
CA ILE A 104 1.93 -14.08 -2.05
C ILE A 104 2.29 -12.75 -1.37
N LYS A 105 2.69 -11.74 -2.14
CA LYS A 105 3.04 -10.42 -1.59
C LYS A 105 1.84 -9.77 -0.89
N ALA A 106 0.65 -9.88 -1.47
CA ALA A 106 -0.58 -9.37 -0.89
C ALA A 106 -0.94 -10.07 0.42
N THR A 107 -0.70 -11.38 0.51
CA THR A 107 -0.89 -12.15 1.77
C THR A 107 -0.02 -11.59 2.90
N TYR A 108 1.25 -11.31 2.62
CA TYR A 108 2.15 -10.71 3.62
C TYR A 108 1.72 -9.29 3.99
N ALA A 109 1.38 -8.44 3.00
CA ALA A 109 0.93 -7.07 3.25
C ALA A 109 -0.37 -7.03 4.07
N LEU A 110 -1.33 -7.89 3.75
CA LEU A 110 -2.59 -7.99 4.48
C LEU A 110 -2.37 -8.44 5.93
N SER A 111 -1.46 -9.40 6.15
CA SER A 111 -1.10 -9.87 7.49
C SER A 111 -0.52 -8.75 8.36
N LEU A 112 0.26 -7.82 7.78
CA LEU A 112 0.76 -6.65 8.48
C LEU A 112 -0.39 -5.74 8.95
N ILE A 113 -1.37 -5.47 8.08
CA ILE A 113 -2.54 -4.65 8.42
C ILE A 113 -3.33 -5.30 9.56
N ILE A 114 -3.63 -6.60 9.43
CA ILE A 114 -4.40 -7.34 10.44
C ILE A 114 -3.68 -7.31 11.78
N HIS A 115 -2.37 -7.58 11.79
CA HIS A 115 -1.58 -7.52 13.02
C HIS A 115 -1.62 -6.13 13.67
N THR A 116 -1.51 -5.06 12.88
CA THR A 116 -1.62 -3.69 13.38
C THR A 116 -3.01 -3.38 13.92
N ILE A 117 -4.08 -3.88 13.29
CA ILE A 117 -5.46 -3.75 13.81
C ILE A 117 -5.63 -4.48 15.14
N THR A 118 -5.21 -5.75 15.22
CA THR A 118 -5.39 -6.58 16.42
C THR A 118 -4.66 -5.98 17.62
N ASN A 119 -3.41 -5.54 17.45
CA ASN A 119 -2.64 -4.94 18.54
C ASN A 119 -3.26 -3.62 19.05
N MET A 120 -3.99 -2.89 18.21
CA MET A 120 -4.71 -1.70 18.64
C MET A 120 -5.99 -2.04 19.42
N SER A 121 -6.65 -3.16 19.10
CA SER A 121 -7.84 -3.60 19.85
C SER A 121 -7.54 -4.06 21.28
N GLU A 122 -6.30 -4.42 21.59
CA GLU A 122 -5.86 -4.78 22.95
C GLU A 122 -5.55 -3.55 23.83
N LEU A 123 -5.49 -2.35 23.24
CA LEU A 123 -5.19 -1.08 23.93
C LEU A 123 -6.44 -0.32 24.39
N PHE A 124 -7.64 -0.83 24.11
CA PHE A 124 -8.94 -0.29 24.49
C PHE A 124 -9.79 -1.33 25.23
#